data_AF-A0A7L4RGV5-F1
#
_entry.id   AF-A0A7L4RGV5-F1
#
_cell.length_a   1.000
_cell.length_b   1.000
_cell.length_c   1.000
_cell.angle_alpha   90.00
_cell.angle_beta   90.00
_cell.angle_gamma   90.00
#
_symmetry.space_group_name_H-M   'P 1'
#
loop_
_entity.id
_entity.type
_entity.pdbx_description
1 polymer ?
#
loop_
_entity_poly.entity_id
_entity_poly.type
_entity_poly.pdbx_seq_one_letter_code
_entity_poly.pdbx_strand_id
1 'polypeptide(L)'
;MRGFVFSLDAFVAFMLALVAVYSLIFFSSIPSSYYYLLTQGHFLARDVLFATSTTECNESYSCGAISGSILDAIVSLESSSLREALIRESVGEIVPNQFGYILEISSDQGKTWRAVYDTSAYPDDQHAKSVNKMKVSSQVVNFGYTGTYQKAGGSPFKYITCPPVGSGSDGLVITCGNYSLIDPDAAGEIVPLPRTSLVRLTIFI
;
A
#
# COMPACT_ATOMS: atom_id res chain seq x y z
N MET A 1 32.69 -26.32 52.62
CA MET A 1 31.35 -26.10 52.00
C MET A 1 31.16 -24.68 51.44
N ARG A 2 31.63 -23.60 52.08
CA ARG A 2 31.47 -22.21 51.57
C ARG A 2 32.14 -21.93 50.22
N GLY A 3 33.30 -22.55 49.94
CA GLY A 3 33.99 -22.40 48.64
C GLY A 3 33.24 -23.02 47.45
N PHE A 4 32.44 -24.07 47.68
CA PHE A 4 31.64 -24.72 46.64
C PHE A 4 30.45 -23.85 46.21
N VAL A 5 29.85 -23.13 47.17
CA VAL A 5 28.78 -22.16 46.89
C VAL A 5 29.31 -20.97 46.10
N PHE A 6 30.50 -20.46 46.45
CA PHE A 6 31.18 -19.41 45.68
C PHE A 6 31.53 -19.84 44.25
N SER A 7 31.98 -21.09 44.04
CA SER A 7 32.25 -21.59 42.69
C SER A 7 31.00 -21.81 41.86
N LEU A 8 29.87 -22.18 42.49
CA LEU A 8 28.60 -22.38 41.80
C LEU A 8 28.00 -21.04 41.35
N ASP A 9 28.04 -20.02 42.21
CA ASP A 9 27.57 -18.66 41.87
C ASP A 9 28.42 -18.03 40.75
N ALA A 10 29.76 -18.17 40.84
CA ALA A 10 30.67 -17.70 39.80
C ALA A 10 30.44 -18.41 38.45
N PHE A 11 30.14 -19.72 38.47
CA PHE A 11 29.82 -20.48 37.26
C PHE A 11 28.49 -20.03 36.63
N VAL A 12 27.45 -19.82 37.44
CA VAL A 12 26.15 -19.34 36.95
C VAL A 12 26.28 -17.94 36.36
N ALA A 13 27.00 -17.03 37.03
CA ALA A 13 27.26 -15.69 36.53
C ALA A 13 28.03 -15.71 35.20
N PHE A 14 29.02 -16.60 35.06
CA PHE A 14 29.77 -16.77 33.81
C PHE A 14 28.89 -17.31 32.68
N MET A 15 28.04 -18.30 32.94
CA MET A 15 27.09 -18.84 31.95
C MET A 15 26.07 -17.78 31.51
N LEU A 16 25.56 -16.97 32.45
CA LEU A 16 24.68 -15.84 32.14
C LEU A 16 25.38 -14.80 31.25
N ALA A 17 26.63 -14.46 31.55
CA ALA A 17 27.42 -13.54 30.72
C ALA A 17 27.64 -14.11 29.31
N LEU A 18 27.95 -15.40 29.20
CA LEU A 18 28.08 -16.08 27.91
C LEU A 18 26.78 -16.05 27.10
N VAL A 19 25.65 -16.39 27.72
CA VAL A 19 24.33 -16.34 27.07
C VAL A 19 24.00 -14.92 26.63
N ALA A 20 24.27 -13.92 27.47
CA ALA A 20 24.04 -12.51 27.13
C ALA A 20 24.90 -12.06 25.94
N VAL A 21 26.20 -12.39 25.93
CA VAL A 21 27.11 -12.04 24.82
C VAL A 21 26.68 -12.74 23.53
N TYR A 22 26.36 -14.04 23.57
CA TYR A 22 25.87 -14.77 22.39
C TYR A 22 24.54 -14.23 21.89
N SER A 23 23.62 -13.85 22.79
CA SER A 23 22.35 -13.22 22.41
C SER A 23 22.58 -11.87 21.76
N LEU A 24 23.49 -11.06 22.29
CA LEU A 24 23.81 -9.74 21.74
C LEU A 24 24.47 -9.85 20.37
N ILE A 25 25.41 -10.79 20.19
CA ILE A 25 25.99 -11.09 18.88
C ILE A 25 24.91 -11.55 17.91
N PHE A 26 24.02 -12.46 18.33
CA PHE A 26 22.90 -12.92 17.52
C PHE A 26 22.02 -11.75 17.07
N PHE A 27 21.55 -10.90 17.99
CA PHE A 27 20.74 -9.73 17.67
C PHE A 27 21.48 -8.68 16.84
N SER A 28 22.79 -8.50 17.02
CA SER A 28 23.60 -7.61 16.17
C SER A 28 23.85 -8.18 14.77
N SER A 29 23.80 -9.51 14.64
CA SER A 29 24.06 -10.24 13.41
C SER A 29 22.81 -10.47 12.56
N ILE A 30 21.61 -10.23 13.11
CA ILE A 30 20.34 -10.10 12.36
C ILE A 30 20.54 -8.96 11.36
N PRO A 31 20.75 -9.25 10.06
CA PRO A 31 21.26 -8.21 9.19
C PRO A 31 20.20 -7.13 8.99
N SER A 32 20.52 -5.88 9.33
CA SER A 32 19.63 -4.75 9.06
C SER A 32 19.31 -4.56 7.57
N SER A 33 19.96 -5.33 6.70
CA SER A 33 19.83 -5.28 5.24
C SER A 33 18.40 -5.50 4.73
N TYR A 34 17.56 -6.26 5.44
CA TYR A 34 16.15 -6.40 5.05
C TYR A 34 15.30 -5.18 5.38
N TYR A 35 15.68 -4.33 6.34
CA TYR A 35 14.89 -3.11 6.61
C TYR A 35 14.89 -2.15 5.43
N TYR A 36 16.00 -2.05 4.71
CA TYR A 36 16.08 -1.21 3.51
C TYR A 36 15.18 -1.74 2.40
N LEU A 37 15.13 -3.06 2.20
CA LEU A 37 14.23 -3.69 1.22
C LEU A 37 12.75 -3.59 1.64
N LEU A 38 12.44 -3.74 2.93
CA LEU A 38 11.08 -3.55 3.46
C LEU A 38 10.60 -2.11 3.22
N THR A 39 11.47 -1.15 3.50
CA THR A 39 11.18 0.29 3.33
C THR A 39 10.99 0.63 1.85
N GLN A 40 11.85 0.12 0.96
CA GLN A 40 11.66 0.28 -0.48
C GLN A 40 10.37 -0.37 -0.98
N GLY A 41 10.07 -1.60 -0.54
CA GLY A 41 8.83 -2.28 -0.90
C GLY A 41 7.60 -1.49 -0.43
N HIS A 42 7.68 -0.85 0.74
CA HIS A 42 6.61 0.01 1.24
C HIS A 42 6.41 1.27 0.40
N PHE A 43 7.50 1.98 0.08
CA PHE A 43 7.42 3.17 -0.78
C PHE A 43 6.96 2.82 -2.19
N LEU A 44 7.49 1.74 -2.77
CA LEU A 44 7.04 1.25 -4.07
C LEU A 44 5.53 0.93 -4.05
N ALA A 45 5.04 0.18 -3.07
CA ALA A 45 3.62 -0.12 -2.95
C ALA A 45 2.76 1.15 -2.83
N ARG A 46 3.21 2.12 -2.01
CA ARG A 46 2.51 3.38 -1.80
C ARG A 46 2.50 4.26 -3.05
N ASP A 47 3.63 4.38 -3.72
CA ASP A 47 3.80 5.26 -4.87
C ASP A 47 3.08 4.70 -6.10
N VAL A 48 3.05 3.37 -6.27
CA VAL A 48 2.22 2.72 -7.30
C VAL A 48 0.74 2.94 -7.04
N LEU A 49 0.27 2.76 -5.80
CA LEU A 49 -1.14 3.05 -5.45
C LEU A 49 -1.48 4.52 -5.66
N PHE A 50 -0.56 5.42 -5.31
CA PHE A 50 -0.75 6.84 -5.53
C PHE A 50 -0.80 7.17 -7.02
N ALA A 51 0.15 6.68 -7.82
CA ALA A 51 0.22 6.89 -9.26
C ALA A 51 -1.03 6.36 -9.96
N THR A 52 -1.48 5.15 -9.63
CA THR A 52 -2.72 4.59 -10.21
C THR A 52 -3.98 5.36 -9.77
N SER A 53 -3.97 5.98 -8.58
CA SER A 53 -5.11 6.78 -8.08
C SER A 53 -5.20 8.19 -8.65
N THR A 54 -4.11 8.69 -9.25
CA THR A 54 -4.00 10.05 -9.81
C THR A 54 -3.87 10.07 -11.33
N THR A 55 -3.43 8.96 -11.94
CA THR A 55 -3.34 8.83 -13.40
C THR A 55 -4.74 8.64 -13.97
N GLU A 56 -5.13 9.51 -14.90
CA GLU A 56 -6.41 9.42 -15.61
C GLU A 56 -6.46 8.18 -16.49
N CYS A 57 -7.60 7.50 -16.46
CA CYS A 57 -7.90 6.38 -17.34
C CYS A 57 -8.33 6.93 -18.72
N ASN A 58 -7.45 6.81 -19.72
CA ASN A 58 -7.68 7.27 -21.08
C ASN A 58 -7.76 6.09 -22.06
N GLU A 59 -8.11 6.34 -23.34
CA GLU A 59 -8.26 5.33 -24.40
C GLU A 59 -7.01 4.47 -24.65
N SER A 60 -5.83 4.94 -24.22
CA SER A 60 -4.58 4.15 -24.29
C SER A 60 -4.56 2.94 -23.37
N TYR A 61 -5.46 2.88 -22.39
CA TYR A 61 -5.55 1.82 -21.39
C TYR A 61 -6.88 1.07 -21.53
N SER A 62 -6.91 -0.18 -21.08
CA SER A 62 -8.11 -1.03 -21.06
C SER A 62 -9.14 -0.62 -19.97
N CYS A 63 -9.47 0.67 -19.89
CA CYS A 63 -10.27 1.31 -18.84
C CYS A 63 -11.78 1.01 -18.90
N GLY A 64 -12.28 0.56 -20.05
CA GLY A 64 -13.73 0.45 -20.29
C GLY A 64 -14.43 1.82 -20.33
N ALA A 65 -15.73 1.85 -20.06
CA ALA A 65 -16.57 3.06 -20.10
C ALA A 65 -16.48 3.94 -18.83
N ILE A 66 -15.36 3.88 -18.11
CA ILE A 66 -15.21 4.47 -16.78
C ILE A 66 -14.26 5.65 -16.93
N SER A 67 -14.68 6.86 -16.56
CA SER A 67 -13.75 7.99 -16.53
C SER A 67 -13.50 8.44 -15.09
N GLY A 68 -12.25 8.26 -14.71
CA GLY A 68 -11.71 8.47 -13.39
C GLY A 68 -10.23 8.08 -13.43
N SER A 69 -9.67 7.70 -12.29
CA SER A 69 -8.29 7.20 -12.26
C SER A 69 -8.20 5.74 -12.72
N ILE A 70 -6.99 5.29 -13.07
CA ILE A 70 -6.72 3.87 -13.35
C ILE A 70 -7.18 2.99 -12.18
N LEU A 71 -6.97 3.44 -10.94
CA LEU A 71 -7.42 2.73 -9.75
C LEU A 71 -8.95 2.61 -9.69
N ASP A 72 -9.67 3.66 -10.08
CA ASP A 72 -11.14 3.64 -10.14
C ASP A 72 -11.61 2.59 -11.14
N ALA A 73 -11.01 2.55 -12.33
CA ALA A 73 -11.32 1.54 -13.35
C ALA A 73 -11.01 0.12 -12.85
N ILE A 74 -9.86 -0.11 -12.21
CA ILE A 74 -9.51 -1.43 -11.64
C ILE A 74 -10.57 -1.91 -10.64
N VAL A 75 -11.07 -1.02 -9.78
CA VAL A 75 -12.06 -1.35 -8.75
C VAL A 75 -13.44 -1.63 -9.34
N SER A 76 -13.82 -0.92 -10.40
CA SER A 76 -15.18 -0.90 -10.94
C SER A 76 -15.40 -1.84 -12.12
N LEU A 77 -14.37 -2.21 -12.88
CA LEU A 77 -14.47 -3.15 -14.00
C LEU A 77 -15.00 -4.52 -13.55
N GLU A 78 -16.13 -4.99 -14.09
CA GLU A 78 -16.67 -6.32 -13.75
C GLU A 78 -15.91 -7.47 -14.44
N SER A 79 -15.37 -7.23 -15.63
CA SER A 79 -14.64 -8.23 -16.42
C SER A 79 -13.25 -8.50 -15.83
N SER A 80 -12.99 -9.76 -15.43
CA SER A 80 -11.69 -10.17 -14.89
C SER A 80 -10.56 -9.98 -15.90
N SER A 81 -10.78 -10.31 -17.17
CA SER A 81 -9.74 -10.24 -18.20
C SER A 81 -9.32 -8.80 -18.53
N LEU A 82 -10.29 -7.88 -18.65
CA LEU A 82 -9.99 -6.46 -18.87
C LEU A 82 -9.29 -5.85 -17.66
N ARG A 83 -9.73 -6.22 -16.45
CA ARG A 83 -9.09 -5.77 -15.21
C ARG A 83 -7.64 -6.28 -15.11
N GLU A 84 -7.40 -7.54 -15.43
CA GLU A 84 -6.06 -8.14 -15.45
C GLU A 84 -5.14 -7.45 -16.47
N ALA A 85 -5.63 -7.20 -17.69
CA ALA A 85 -4.90 -6.47 -18.72
C ALA A 85 -4.54 -5.05 -18.26
N LEU A 86 -5.51 -4.30 -17.73
CA LEU A 86 -5.29 -2.97 -17.18
C LEU A 86 -4.25 -2.97 -16.05
N ILE A 87 -4.30 -3.96 -15.14
CA ILE A 87 -3.34 -4.07 -14.04
C ILE A 87 -1.93 -4.34 -14.60
N ARG A 88 -1.78 -5.17 -15.62
CA ARG A 88 -0.48 -5.41 -16.27
C ARG A 88 0.07 -4.16 -16.95
N GLU A 89 -0.77 -3.48 -17.74
CA GLU A 89 -0.41 -2.27 -18.50
C GLU A 89 -0.11 -1.05 -17.62
N SER A 90 -0.59 -1.05 -16.36
CA SER A 90 -0.41 0.07 -15.43
C SER A 90 0.51 -0.27 -14.26
N VAL A 91 0.09 -1.16 -13.37
CA VAL A 91 0.87 -1.56 -12.19
C VAL A 91 2.13 -2.31 -12.62
N GLY A 92 2.03 -3.20 -13.61
CA GLY A 92 3.15 -3.99 -14.11
C GLY A 92 4.25 -3.15 -14.74
N GLU A 93 3.93 -2.01 -15.37
CA GLU A 93 4.94 -1.10 -15.94
C GLU A 93 5.67 -0.26 -14.87
N ILE A 94 5.04 -0.02 -13.71
CA ILE A 94 5.63 0.78 -12.62
C ILE A 94 6.47 -0.11 -11.67
N VAL A 95 6.01 -1.34 -11.42
CA VAL A 95 6.72 -2.27 -10.54
C VAL A 95 7.96 -2.82 -11.26
N PRO A 96 9.16 -2.79 -10.66
CA PRO A 96 10.32 -3.41 -11.29
C PRO A 96 10.24 -4.95 -11.31
N ASN A 97 10.68 -5.58 -12.40
CA ASN A 97 10.70 -7.05 -12.64
C ASN A 97 11.38 -7.91 -11.56
N GLN A 98 12.12 -7.31 -10.63
CA GLN A 98 12.74 -8.00 -9.49
C GLN A 98 11.75 -8.28 -8.35
N PHE A 99 10.56 -7.67 -8.38
CA PHE A 99 9.51 -7.87 -7.40
C PHE A 99 8.32 -8.62 -8.00
N GLY A 100 7.64 -9.41 -7.18
CA GLY A 100 6.27 -9.83 -7.44
C GLY A 100 5.28 -8.92 -6.71
N TYR A 101 4.03 -8.90 -7.17
CA TYR A 101 2.97 -8.16 -6.50
C TYR A 101 1.61 -8.86 -6.50
N ILE A 102 0.80 -8.54 -5.48
CA ILE A 102 -0.60 -8.93 -5.35
C ILE A 102 -1.42 -7.66 -5.16
N LEU A 103 -2.43 -7.46 -5.99
CA LEU A 103 -3.42 -6.41 -5.82
C LEU A 103 -4.71 -7.03 -5.25
N GLU A 104 -5.17 -6.47 -4.15
CA GLU A 104 -6.33 -6.97 -3.40
C GLU A 104 -7.33 -5.84 -3.16
N ILE A 105 -8.61 -6.17 -3.25
CA ILE A 105 -9.71 -5.24 -3.01
C ILE A 105 -10.57 -5.76 -1.87
N SER A 106 -10.94 -4.87 -0.96
CA SER A 106 -11.91 -5.13 0.09
C SER A 106 -13.11 -4.19 -0.04
N SER A 107 -14.30 -4.78 -0.06
CA SER A 107 -15.58 -4.07 -0.14
C SER A 107 -16.27 -3.91 1.22
N ASP A 108 -15.66 -4.44 2.28
CA ASP A 108 -16.21 -4.53 3.63
C ASP A 108 -15.30 -3.88 4.68
N GLN A 109 -14.60 -2.82 4.26
CA GLN A 109 -13.70 -2.02 5.11
C GLN A 109 -12.54 -2.84 5.71
N GLY A 110 -12.03 -3.82 4.97
CA GLY A 110 -10.83 -4.57 5.30
C GLY A 110 -11.05 -5.90 6.01
N LYS A 111 -12.31 -6.35 6.17
CA LYS A 111 -12.61 -7.65 6.80
C LYS A 111 -12.33 -8.82 5.87
N THR A 112 -12.67 -8.70 4.59
CA THR A 112 -12.37 -9.67 3.54
C THR A 112 -11.58 -9.01 2.42
N TRP A 113 -10.51 -9.68 2.01
CA TRP A 113 -9.64 -9.24 0.92
C TRP A 113 -9.76 -10.23 -0.22
N ARG A 114 -10.14 -9.74 -1.39
CA ARG A 114 -10.17 -10.52 -2.62
C ARG A 114 -8.97 -10.14 -3.47
N ALA A 115 -8.09 -11.09 -3.76
CA ALA A 115 -7.07 -10.91 -4.78
C ALA A 115 -7.74 -10.69 -6.13
N VAL A 116 -7.48 -9.54 -6.75
CA VAL A 116 -7.89 -9.24 -8.11
C VAL A 116 -6.78 -9.51 -9.11
N TYR A 117 -5.54 -9.51 -8.64
CA TYR A 117 -4.38 -9.87 -9.43
C TYR A 117 -3.28 -10.41 -8.53
N ASP A 118 -2.71 -11.55 -8.89
CA ASP A 118 -1.56 -12.14 -8.22
C ASP A 118 -0.56 -12.59 -9.27
N THR A 119 0.57 -11.90 -9.33
CA THR A 119 1.66 -12.22 -10.27
C THR A 119 2.16 -13.66 -10.14
N SER A 120 2.08 -14.27 -8.95
CA SER A 120 2.52 -15.65 -8.74
C SER A 120 1.62 -16.69 -9.41
N ALA A 121 0.38 -16.32 -9.76
CA ALA A 121 -0.56 -17.18 -10.47
C ALA A 121 -0.40 -17.17 -11.99
N TYR A 122 0.41 -16.24 -12.54
CA TYR A 122 0.56 -16.03 -13.98
C TYR A 122 2.02 -16.27 -14.43
N PRO A 123 2.37 -17.48 -14.93
CA PRO A 123 3.74 -17.81 -15.31
C PRO A 123 4.34 -16.91 -16.40
N ASP A 124 3.48 -16.36 -17.27
CA ASP A 124 3.88 -15.50 -18.38
C ASP A 124 4.11 -14.03 -17.97
N ASP A 125 3.85 -13.67 -16.71
CA ASP A 125 4.13 -12.34 -16.18
C ASP A 125 5.63 -12.20 -15.86
N GLN A 126 6.25 -11.08 -16.26
CA GLN A 126 7.65 -10.79 -15.93
C GLN A 126 7.89 -10.70 -14.41
N HIS A 127 6.82 -10.40 -13.66
CA HIS A 127 6.76 -10.31 -12.21
C HIS A 127 6.37 -11.62 -11.53
N ALA A 128 6.29 -12.75 -12.25
CA ALA A 128 5.95 -14.07 -11.71
C ALA A 128 7.00 -14.60 -10.72
N LYS A 129 7.02 -14.00 -9.54
CA LYS A 129 7.84 -14.41 -8.39
C LYS A 129 6.95 -15.16 -7.41
N SER A 130 7.55 -16.02 -6.58
CA SER A 130 6.88 -16.59 -5.42
C SER A 130 7.32 -15.84 -4.17
N VAL A 131 6.43 -15.70 -3.18
CA VAL A 131 6.72 -15.05 -1.90
C VAL A 131 7.70 -15.92 -1.12
N ASN A 132 9.00 -15.65 -1.22
CA ASN A 132 10.03 -16.50 -0.63
C ASN A 132 10.76 -15.85 0.54
N LYS A 133 10.87 -14.52 0.56
CA LYS A 133 11.73 -13.81 1.52
C LYS A 133 11.01 -12.69 2.27
N MET A 134 10.24 -11.88 1.55
CA MET A 134 9.70 -10.65 2.10
C MET A 134 8.36 -10.32 1.48
N LYS A 135 7.44 -9.79 2.30
CA LYS A 135 6.14 -9.28 1.86
C LYS A 135 5.86 -7.95 2.57
N VAL A 136 5.52 -6.91 1.81
CA VAL A 136 5.12 -5.60 2.33
C VAL A 136 3.88 -5.12 1.62
N SER A 137 2.92 -4.60 2.37
CA SER A 137 1.67 -4.07 1.84
C SER A 137 1.48 -2.59 2.14
N SER A 138 0.89 -1.86 1.21
CA SER A 138 0.33 -0.52 1.39
C SER A 138 -1.14 -0.53 0.98
N GLN A 139 -1.93 0.41 1.52
CA GLN A 139 -3.37 0.48 1.27
C GLN A 139 -3.85 1.91 1.06
N VAL A 140 -4.87 2.06 0.22
CA VAL A 140 -5.54 3.33 -0.07
C VAL A 140 -7.05 3.14 -0.06
N VAL A 141 -7.77 4.17 0.35
CA VAL A 141 -9.24 4.20 0.28
C VAL A 141 -9.65 4.70 -1.10
N ASN A 142 -10.43 3.91 -1.82
CA ASN A 142 -11.03 4.33 -3.07
C ASN A 142 -12.48 4.79 -2.86
N PHE A 143 -12.71 6.06 -3.14
CA PHE A 143 -14.03 6.68 -3.24
C PHE A 143 -14.37 6.73 -4.73
N GLY A 144 -14.80 5.61 -5.29
CA GLY A 144 -15.09 5.56 -6.73
C GLY A 144 -16.27 6.45 -7.10
N TYR A 145 -16.31 6.92 -8.34
CA TYR A 145 -17.41 7.69 -8.91
C TYR A 145 -17.88 7.02 -10.21
N THR A 146 -19.16 7.15 -10.55
CA THR A 146 -19.71 6.79 -11.86
C THR A 146 -19.63 7.98 -12.81
N GLY A 147 -19.62 7.72 -14.12
CA GLY A 147 -19.65 8.77 -15.16
C GLY A 147 -18.27 9.18 -15.67
N THR A 148 -18.27 10.18 -16.56
CA THR A 148 -17.03 10.74 -17.13
C THR A 148 -16.47 11.84 -16.24
N TYR A 149 -15.67 11.51 -15.22
CA TYR A 149 -15.08 12.51 -14.32
C TYR A 149 -13.57 12.71 -14.56
N GLN A 150 -13.18 13.96 -14.83
CA GLN A 150 -11.79 14.39 -14.69
C GLN A 150 -11.51 14.64 -13.21
N LYS A 151 -10.90 13.66 -12.56
CA LYS A 151 -10.42 13.83 -11.19
C LYS A 151 -9.35 14.90 -11.22
N ALA A 152 -9.62 16.07 -10.63
CA ALA A 152 -8.65 17.15 -10.53
C ALA A 152 -7.30 16.56 -10.08
N GLY A 153 -6.20 16.88 -10.77
CA GLY A 153 -4.87 16.28 -10.60
C GLY A 153 -4.21 16.49 -9.22
N GLY A 154 -4.98 16.91 -8.20
CA GLY A 154 -4.58 16.97 -6.81
C GLY A 154 -5.20 15.84 -5.98
N SER A 155 -4.47 15.38 -4.98
CA SER A 155 -5.01 14.48 -3.95
C SER A 155 -6.25 15.12 -3.29
N PRO A 156 -7.39 14.42 -3.18
CA PRO A 156 -8.52 14.89 -2.36
C PRO A 156 -8.18 14.87 -0.86
N PHE A 157 -7.04 14.27 -0.48
CA PHE A 157 -6.55 14.25 0.88
C PHE A 157 -5.57 15.40 1.13
N LYS A 158 -5.87 16.17 2.17
CA LYS A 158 -4.97 17.14 2.80
C LYS A 158 -4.25 16.45 3.97
N TYR A 159 -2.92 16.40 3.94
CA TYR A 159 -2.14 15.96 5.10
C TYR A 159 -2.18 17.05 6.17
N ILE A 160 -2.83 16.78 7.30
CA ILE A 160 -2.76 17.64 8.48
C ILE A 160 -1.57 17.17 9.31
N THR A 161 -0.46 17.90 9.24
CA THR A 161 0.55 17.83 10.29
C THR A 161 0.06 18.65 11.47
N CYS A 162 0.03 18.06 12.68
CA CYS A 162 -0.32 18.80 13.89
C CYS A 162 0.54 20.06 14.00
N PRO A 163 -0.06 21.25 14.17
CA PRO A 163 0.73 22.45 14.44
C PRO A 163 1.47 22.26 15.78
N PRO A 164 2.68 22.80 15.92
CA PRO A 164 3.35 22.83 17.21
C PRO A 164 2.46 23.53 18.25
N VAL A 165 2.44 22.97 19.46
CA VAL A 165 1.64 23.47 20.58
C VAL A 165 1.96 24.94 20.82
N GLY A 166 0.96 25.83 20.67
CA GLY A 166 1.10 27.27 20.90
C GLY A 166 0.54 28.21 19.81
N SER A 167 0.03 27.70 18.70
CA SER A 167 -0.63 28.54 17.66
C SER A 167 -2.04 28.96 18.10
N GLY A 168 -2.16 30.12 18.74
CA GLY A 168 -3.38 30.68 19.32
C GLY A 168 -4.41 31.25 18.34
N SER A 169 -4.81 30.47 17.33
CA SER A 169 -6.00 30.76 16.53
C SER A 169 -6.85 29.51 16.42
N ASP A 170 -7.82 29.42 17.32
CA ASP A 170 -8.88 28.42 17.32
C ASP A 170 -9.62 28.38 15.99
N GLY A 171 -9.75 27.17 15.45
CA GLY A 171 -10.53 26.86 14.25
C GLY A 171 -9.76 26.00 13.28
N LEU A 172 -10.09 24.70 13.23
CA LEU A 172 -9.68 23.82 12.15
C LEU A 172 -10.39 24.28 10.86
N VAL A 173 -9.82 25.24 10.14
CA VAL A 173 -10.36 25.65 8.85
C VAL A 173 -9.91 24.62 7.81
N ILE A 174 -10.83 23.76 7.40
CA ILE A 174 -10.73 22.96 6.18
C ILE A 174 -10.85 23.94 5.01
N THR A 175 -9.77 24.65 4.70
CA THR A 175 -9.64 25.29 3.40
C THR A 175 -9.37 24.20 2.38
N CYS A 176 -10.38 23.90 1.56
CA CYS A 176 -10.13 23.50 0.19
C CYS A 176 -9.31 24.65 -0.45
N GLY A 177 -8.35 24.34 -1.31
CA GLY A 177 -7.86 25.38 -2.23
C GLY A 177 -9.04 25.96 -3.02
N ASN A 178 -8.82 27.00 -3.82
CA ASN A 178 -9.81 27.50 -4.77
C ASN A 178 -10.06 26.47 -5.91
N TYR A 179 -10.44 25.25 -5.54
CA TYR A 179 -11.05 24.27 -6.40
C TYR A 179 -12.52 24.34 -6.05
N SER A 180 -13.34 24.72 -7.02
CA SER A 180 -14.77 24.42 -6.95
C SER A 180 -14.87 22.92 -6.66
N LEU A 181 -15.27 22.56 -5.44
CA LEU A 181 -15.94 21.30 -5.22
C LEU A 181 -17.14 21.36 -6.17
N ILE A 182 -17.00 20.71 -7.33
CA ILE A 182 -18.09 20.58 -8.27
C ILE A 182 -19.11 19.75 -7.50
N ASP A 183 -20.20 20.40 -7.08
CA ASP A 183 -21.40 19.70 -6.64
C ASP A 183 -21.71 18.66 -7.72
N PRO A 184 -21.94 17.38 -7.36
CA PRO A 184 -22.34 16.37 -8.34
C PRO A 184 -23.48 16.97 -9.15
N ASP A 185 -23.26 17.05 -10.47
CA ASP A 185 -24.05 17.86 -11.38
C ASP A 185 -25.55 17.65 -11.12
N ALA A 186 -26.33 18.74 -11.14
CA ALA A 186 -27.78 18.70 -11.04
C ALA A 186 -28.42 17.86 -12.18
N ALA A 187 -27.64 17.50 -13.20
CA ALA A 187 -27.97 16.58 -14.29
C ALA A 187 -27.88 15.07 -13.93
N GLY A 188 -27.22 14.68 -12.83
CA GLY A 188 -27.16 13.28 -12.38
C GLY A 188 -26.16 12.37 -13.11
N GLU A 189 -25.22 12.93 -13.87
CA GLU A 189 -24.26 12.16 -14.69
C GLU A 189 -23.08 11.59 -13.88
N ILE A 190 -22.78 12.16 -12.70
CA ILE A 190 -21.66 11.73 -11.84
C ILE A 190 -22.20 11.39 -10.45
N VAL A 191 -22.35 10.10 -10.16
CA VAL A 191 -22.86 9.61 -8.87
C VAL A 191 -21.73 8.90 -8.12
N PRO A 192 -21.44 9.24 -6.84
CA PRO A 192 -20.49 8.49 -6.05
C PRO A 192 -20.91 7.02 -5.97
N LEU A 193 -19.95 6.10 -6.12
CA LEU A 193 -20.25 4.69 -5.99
C LEU A 193 -20.77 4.42 -4.57
N PRO A 194 -21.84 3.64 -4.40
CA PRO A 194 -22.51 3.44 -3.11
C PRO A 194 -21.66 2.71 -2.07
N ARG A 195 -20.46 2.22 -2.45
CA ARG A 195 -19.55 1.49 -1.57
C ARG A 195 -18.13 1.98 -1.75
N THR A 196 -17.54 2.48 -0.66
CA THR A 196 -16.11 2.69 -0.57
C THR A 196 -15.39 1.36 -0.58
N SER A 197 -14.29 1.28 -1.32
CA SER A 197 -13.46 0.07 -1.39
C SER A 197 -12.07 0.38 -0.85
N LEU A 198 -11.46 -0.56 -0.13
CA LEU A 198 -10.05 -0.48 0.20
C LEU A 198 -9.28 -1.25 -0.86
N VAL A 199 -8.21 -0.63 -1.38
CA VAL A 199 -7.29 -1.30 -2.28
C VAL A 199 -5.97 -1.48 -1.57
N ARG A 200 -5.44 -2.70 -1.59
CA ARG A 200 -4.15 -3.05 -1.01
C ARG A 200 -3.24 -3.58 -2.11
N LEU A 201 -2.06 -2.99 -2.21
CA LEU A 201 -0.98 -3.51 -3.03
C LEU A 201 0.06 -4.12 -2.12
N THR A 202 0.38 -5.37 -2.39
CA THR A 202 1.45 -6.09 -1.72
C THR A 202 2.60 -6.33 -2.67
N ILE A 203 3.80 -5.88 -2.32
CA ILE A 203 5.06 -6.16 -3.01
C ILE A 203 5.81 -7.27 -2.27
N PHE A 204 6.43 -8.18 -3.00
CA PHE A 204 7.19 -9.29 -2.43
C PHE A 204 8.39 -9.71 -3.29
N ILE A 205 9.31 -10.46 -2.67
CA ILE A 205 10.54 -11.02 -3.26
C ILE A 205 10.68 -12.50 -2.89
#